data_AF-A0A6B9G683-F1
#
_entry.id   AF-A0A6B9G683-F1
#
_cell.length_a   1.000
_cell.length_b   1.000
_cell.length_c   1.000
_cell.angle_alpha   90.00
_cell.angle_beta   90.00
_cell.angle_gamma   90.00
#
_symmetry.space_group_name_H-M   'P 1'
#
loop_
_entity.id
_entity.type
_entity.pdbx_description
1 polymer ?
#
loop_
_entity_poly.entity_id
_entity_poly.type
_entity_poly.pdbx_seq_one_letter_code
_entity_poly.pdbx_strand_id
1 'polypeptide(L)'
;MKEQLTLIDQKTAYFHNNNILCSIDIDFEKAAILIQDDEIAELARSKHFLRLEISEGFPNLSDGRSNRVLQELAENYRLWLGDLGSGEASLRALQENLYDAVKIDSDFLKLYSHSRIWPVITKNIMRYCQFIIVEGLESTEQCHAVVKDIKAIQGGCFKSVLLENIESLNKKFIL
;
A
#
# COMPACT_ATOMS: atom_id res chain seq x y z
N MET A 1 -1.05 1.61 17.67
CA MET A 1 -2.13 1.35 16.68
C MET A 1 -3.41 2.11 17.00
N LYS A 2 -4.02 1.92 18.19
CA LYS A 2 -5.26 2.61 18.57
C LYS A 2 -5.20 4.13 18.39
N GLU A 3 -4.15 4.78 18.88
CA GLU A 3 -3.94 6.23 18.71
C GLU A 3 -3.91 6.68 17.25
N GLN A 4 -3.20 5.94 16.39
CA GLN A 4 -3.12 6.23 14.95
C GLN A 4 -4.50 6.12 14.28
N LEU A 5 -5.27 5.07 14.59
CA LEU A 5 -6.62 4.91 14.06
C LEU A 5 -7.59 5.97 14.59
N THR A 6 -7.45 6.40 15.84
CA THR A 6 -8.24 7.50 16.40
C THR A 6 -7.95 8.82 15.70
N LEU A 7 -6.68 9.12 15.36
CA LEU A 7 -6.34 10.31 14.58
C LEU A 7 -6.92 10.24 13.16
N ILE A 8 -6.86 9.06 12.53
CA ILE A 8 -7.48 8.82 11.22
C ILE A 8 -9.00 9.02 11.31
N ASP A 9 -9.63 8.51 12.36
CA ASP A 9 -11.07 8.64 12.62
C ASP A 9 -11.50 10.11 12.70
N GLN A 10 -10.76 10.93 13.45
CA GLN A 10 -11.00 12.38 13.54
C GLN A 10 -10.93 13.10 12.18
N LYS A 11 -10.20 12.55 11.22
CA LYS A 11 -10.03 13.09 9.86
C LYS A 11 -10.87 12.38 8.79
N THR A 12 -11.77 11.47 9.19
CA THR A 12 -12.64 10.68 8.28
C THR A 12 -13.30 11.53 7.19
N ALA A 13 -13.87 12.69 7.55
CA ALA A 13 -14.54 13.57 6.60
C ALA A 13 -13.60 14.08 5.50
N TYR A 14 -12.33 14.34 5.82
CA TYR A 14 -11.36 14.80 4.82
C TYR A 14 -11.06 13.71 3.79
N PHE A 15 -10.82 12.48 4.24
CA PHE A 15 -10.59 11.34 3.34
C PHE A 15 -11.77 11.08 2.42
N HIS A 16 -13.00 11.05 2.97
CA HIS A 16 -14.20 10.84 2.16
C HIS A 16 -14.48 11.96 1.16
N ASN A 17 -14.45 13.22 1.61
CA ASN A 17 -14.83 14.35 0.75
C ASN A 17 -13.85 14.58 -0.40
N ASN A 18 -12.60 14.14 -0.26
CA ASN A 18 -11.57 14.28 -1.28
C ASN A 18 -11.24 12.94 -1.98
N ASN A 19 -11.96 11.85 -1.67
CA ASN A 19 -11.72 10.51 -2.22
C ASN A 19 -10.26 10.01 -2.05
N ILE A 20 -9.68 10.26 -0.88
CA ILE A 20 -8.29 9.92 -0.58
C ILE A 20 -8.24 8.58 0.16
N LEU A 21 -7.38 7.67 -0.32
CA LEU A 21 -7.04 6.44 0.40
C LEU A 21 -5.96 6.71 1.46
N CYS A 22 -6.01 5.99 2.57
CA CYS A 22 -5.02 6.07 3.64
C CYS A 22 -4.40 4.69 3.83
N SER A 23 -3.11 4.52 3.55
CA SER A 23 -2.40 3.29 3.91
C SER A 23 -1.78 3.39 5.30
N ILE A 24 -1.73 2.27 6.02
CA ILE A 24 -0.98 2.11 7.28
C ILE A 24 -0.15 0.84 7.23
N ASP A 25 1.09 0.92 7.72
CA ASP A 25 1.99 -0.24 7.76
C ASP A 25 1.56 -1.22 8.85
N ILE A 26 1.38 -2.49 8.46
CA ILE A 26 0.99 -3.59 9.33
C ILE A 26 2.12 -4.62 9.39
N ASP A 27 2.79 -4.62 10.54
CA ASP A 27 3.67 -5.70 10.97
C ASP A 27 2.85 -6.82 11.65
N PHE A 28 3.54 -7.90 12.04
CA PHE A 28 2.89 -9.06 12.65
C PHE A 28 2.19 -8.73 13.99
N GLU A 29 2.73 -7.79 14.78
CA GLU A 29 2.12 -7.40 16.05
C GLU A 29 0.83 -6.61 15.83
N LYS A 30 0.83 -5.65 14.91
CA LYS A 30 -0.38 -4.91 14.51
C LYS A 30 -1.42 -5.83 13.88
N ALA A 31 -1.00 -6.80 13.08
CA ALA A 31 -1.89 -7.82 12.53
C ALA A 31 -2.58 -8.61 13.65
N ALA A 32 -1.83 -9.04 14.67
CA ALA A 32 -2.39 -9.74 15.82
C ALA A 32 -3.41 -8.87 16.59
N ILE A 33 -3.12 -7.57 16.77
CA ILE A 33 -4.06 -6.63 17.40
C ILE A 33 -5.35 -6.50 16.58
N LEU A 34 -5.26 -6.34 15.27
CA LEU A 34 -6.43 -6.25 14.37
C LEU A 34 -7.32 -7.48 14.38
N ILE A 35 -6.79 -8.63 14.78
CA ILE A 35 -7.51 -9.91 14.85
C ILE A 35 -8.08 -10.16 16.25
N GLN A 36 -7.39 -9.71 17.30
CA GLN A 36 -7.75 -10.06 18.69
C GLN A 36 -8.53 -8.97 19.43
N ASP A 37 -8.41 -7.70 19.01
CA ASP A 37 -9.07 -6.56 19.64
C ASP A 37 -10.25 -6.07 18.79
N ASP A 38 -11.46 -6.42 19.22
CA ASP A 38 -12.70 -6.09 18.50
C ASP A 38 -12.92 -4.58 18.37
N GLU A 39 -12.52 -3.77 19.36
CA GLU A 39 -12.70 -2.32 19.33
C GLU A 39 -11.81 -1.70 18.24
N ILE A 40 -10.56 -2.13 18.18
CA ILE A 40 -9.60 -1.70 17.16
C ILE A 40 -10.01 -2.21 15.78
N ALA A 41 -10.45 -3.46 15.69
CA ALA A 41 -10.89 -4.07 14.44
C ALA A 41 -12.12 -3.36 13.85
N GLU A 42 -13.14 -3.08 14.67
CA GLU A 42 -14.33 -2.32 14.26
C GLU A 42 -13.96 -0.90 13.82
N LEU A 43 -13.09 -0.23 14.58
CA LEU A 43 -12.63 1.12 14.22
C LEU A 43 -11.96 1.12 12.86
N ALA A 44 -11.04 0.18 12.60
CA ALA A 44 -10.36 0.05 11.31
C ALA A 44 -11.33 -0.32 10.17
N ARG A 45 -12.22 -1.31 10.37
CA ARG A 45 -13.20 -1.75 9.35
C ARG A 45 -14.20 -0.66 8.97
N SER A 46 -14.54 0.22 9.92
CA SER A 46 -15.41 1.37 9.66
C SER A 46 -14.81 2.36 8.65
N LYS A 47 -13.50 2.32 8.38
CA LYS A 47 -12.79 3.22 7.46
C LYS A 47 -12.58 2.59 6.10
N HIS A 48 -13.55 2.71 5.21
CA HIS A 48 -13.50 2.10 3.87
C HIS A 48 -12.35 2.61 2.97
N PHE A 49 -11.78 3.78 3.29
CA PHE A 49 -10.61 4.34 2.61
C PHE A 49 -9.28 3.79 3.14
N LEU A 50 -9.29 3.06 4.26
CA LEU A 50 -8.09 2.49 4.88
C LEU A 50 -7.57 1.32 4.03
N ARG A 51 -6.25 1.25 3.87
CA ARG A 51 -5.52 0.17 3.21
C ARG A 51 -4.45 -0.33 4.17
N LEU A 52 -4.39 -1.63 4.39
CA LEU A 52 -3.37 -2.24 5.22
C LEU A 52 -2.17 -2.58 4.35
N GLU A 53 -1.05 -1.96 4.63
CA GLU A 53 0.18 -2.17 3.88
C GLU A 53 1.01 -3.27 4.54
N ILE A 54 1.25 -4.36 3.81
CA ILE A 54 2.00 -5.53 4.25
C ILE A 54 3.33 -5.53 3.51
N SER A 55 4.44 -5.61 4.23
CA SER A 55 5.77 -5.73 3.61
C SER A 55 6.07 -7.16 3.16
N GLU A 56 6.94 -7.32 2.15
CA GLU A 56 7.52 -8.60 1.74
C GLU A 56 8.19 -9.36 2.90
N GLY A 57 8.68 -8.63 3.90
CA GLY A 57 9.26 -9.18 5.12
C GLY A 57 8.23 -9.77 6.10
N PHE A 58 6.93 -9.73 5.80
CA PHE A 58 5.90 -10.27 6.68
C PHE A 58 6.08 -11.80 6.86
N PRO A 59 5.97 -12.34 8.09
CA PRO A 59 6.25 -13.74 8.35
C PRO A 59 5.40 -14.69 7.49
N ASN A 60 6.07 -15.61 6.80
CA ASN A 60 5.46 -16.62 5.93
C ASN A 60 4.54 -16.01 4.85
N LEU A 61 4.91 -14.86 4.27
CA LEU A 61 4.13 -14.22 3.21
C LEU A 61 3.94 -15.13 1.98
N SER A 62 4.94 -15.97 1.68
CA SER A 62 4.95 -16.89 0.54
C SER A 62 3.91 -18.03 0.62
N ASP A 63 3.35 -18.27 1.80
CA ASP A 63 2.24 -19.21 1.99
C ASP A 63 0.91 -18.67 1.45
N GLY A 64 0.84 -17.37 1.12
CA GLY A 64 -0.35 -16.71 0.59
C GLY A 64 -1.55 -16.93 1.51
N ARG A 65 -2.68 -17.39 0.95
CA ARG A 65 -3.92 -17.71 1.67
C ARG A 65 -3.77 -18.85 2.68
N SER A 66 -2.69 -19.62 2.62
CA SER A 66 -2.41 -20.66 3.63
C SER A 66 -1.86 -20.05 4.92
N ASN A 67 -1.34 -18.83 4.87
CA ASN A 67 -1.00 -18.05 6.05
C ASN A 67 -2.30 -17.55 6.71
N ARG A 68 -2.64 -18.11 7.87
CA ARG A 68 -3.90 -17.80 8.57
C ARG A 68 -4.04 -16.32 8.92
N VAL A 69 -2.96 -15.67 9.34
CA VAL A 69 -2.99 -14.25 9.70
C VAL A 69 -3.27 -13.40 8.46
N LEU A 70 -2.58 -13.69 7.36
CA LEU A 70 -2.78 -12.97 6.09
C LEU A 70 -4.18 -13.21 5.52
N GLN A 71 -4.68 -14.44 5.59
CA GLN A 71 -6.03 -14.79 5.14
C GLN A 71 -7.09 -14.03 5.97
N GLU A 72 -6.97 -14.01 7.30
CA GLU A 72 -7.88 -13.27 8.18
C GLU A 72 -7.87 -11.77 7.85
N LEU A 73 -6.69 -11.19 7.63
CA LEU A 73 -6.59 -9.79 7.20
C LEU A 73 -7.24 -9.56 5.83
N ALA A 74 -7.02 -10.45 4.87
CA ALA A 74 -7.57 -10.32 3.52
C ALA A 74 -9.09 -10.49 3.43
N GLU A 75 -9.69 -11.21 4.37
CA GLU A 75 -11.15 -11.37 4.46
C GLU A 75 -11.84 -10.12 5.05
N ASN A 76 -11.13 -9.40 5.94
CA ASN A 76 -11.71 -8.30 6.70
C ASN A 76 -11.28 -6.90 6.22
N TYR A 77 -10.17 -6.81 5.47
CA TYR A 77 -9.56 -5.54 5.09
C TYR A 77 -9.08 -5.53 3.64
N ARG A 78 -8.80 -4.33 3.14
CA ARG A 78 -8.16 -4.13 1.83
C ARG A 78 -6.65 -4.04 2.01
N LEU A 79 -5.92 -4.94 1.37
CA LEU A 79 -4.48 -5.07 1.55
C LEU A 79 -3.72 -4.47 0.37
N TRP A 80 -2.58 -3.85 0.67
CA TRP A 80 -1.54 -3.46 -0.27
C TRP A 80 -0.24 -4.21 0.06
N LEU A 81 0.54 -4.54 -0.96
CA LEU A 81 1.92 -5.02 -0.78
C LEU A 81 2.86 -3.80 -0.83
N GLY A 82 3.64 -3.56 0.21
CA GLY A 82 4.31 -2.27 0.46
C GLY A 82 5.64 -2.04 -0.27
N ASP A 83 6.37 -3.10 -0.60
CA ASP A 83 7.77 -3.02 -1.02
C ASP A 83 8.11 -4.13 -2.02
N LEU A 84 7.26 -4.33 -3.03
CA LEU A 84 7.43 -5.37 -4.03
C LEU A 84 8.81 -5.27 -4.70
N GLY A 85 9.62 -6.33 -4.55
CA GLY A 85 10.99 -6.43 -5.04
C GLY A 85 12.09 -6.21 -3.99
N SER A 86 11.75 -5.94 -2.73
CA SER A 86 12.70 -5.78 -1.62
C SER A 86 13.20 -7.10 -1.03
N GLY A 87 12.47 -8.21 -1.22
CA GLY A 87 12.73 -9.49 -0.58
C GLY A 87 12.24 -10.69 -1.38
N GLU A 88 11.67 -11.67 -0.64
CA GLU A 88 11.28 -12.98 -1.16
C GLU A 88 9.77 -13.07 -1.42
N ALA A 89 9.06 -11.97 -1.71
CA ALA A 89 7.62 -12.12 -1.97
C ALA A 89 7.42 -13.02 -3.19
N SER A 90 6.84 -14.18 -2.91
CA SER A 90 6.50 -15.10 -3.97
C SER A 90 5.39 -14.47 -4.80
N LEU A 91 5.54 -14.56 -6.13
CA LEU A 91 4.49 -14.23 -7.10
C LEU A 91 3.13 -14.87 -6.75
N ARG A 92 3.14 -15.93 -5.95
CA ARG A 92 1.96 -16.66 -5.45
C ARG A 92 1.01 -15.77 -4.66
N ALA A 93 1.51 -14.91 -3.77
CA ALA A 93 0.65 -14.04 -2.96
C ALA A 93 -0.08 -13.01 -3.85
N LEU A 94 0.55 -12.56 -4.94
CA LEU A 94 -0.10 -11.78 -5.98
C LEU A 94 -1.14 -12.64 -6.72
N GLN A 95 -0.77 -13.84 -7.18
CA GLN A 95 -1.65 -14.76 -7.93
C GLN A 95 -2.96 -15.12 -7.21
N GLU A 96 -2.97 -15.12 -5.88
CA GLU A 96 -4.14 -15.44 -5.06
C GLU A 96 -5.08 -14.24 -4.82
N ASN A 97 -4.84 -13.12 -5.53
CA ASN A 97 -5.62 -11.87 -5.49
C ASN A 97 -5.81 -11.34 -4.06
N LEU A 98 -4.74 -11.35 -3.27
CA LEU A 98 -4.75 -10.86 -1.88
C LEU A 98 -4.68 -9.33 -1.78
N TYR A 99 -4.08 -8.68 -2.79
CA TYR A 99 -3.75 -7.25 -2.73
C TYR A 99 -4.47 -6.45 -3.81
N ASP A 100 -5.08 -5.34 -3.42
CA ASP A 100 -5.69 -4.38 -4.35
C ASP A 100 -4.60 -3.61 -5.13
N ALA A 101 -3.47 -3.32 -4.49
CA ALA A 101 -2.35 -2.60 -5.07
C ALA A 101 -1.00 -3.14 -4.59
N VAL A 102 0.04 -2.85 -5.36
CA VAL A 102 1.42 -3.05 -4.95
C VAL A 102 2.16 -1.72 -5.01
N LYS A 103 3.07 -1.52 -4.07
CA LYS A 103 4.06 -0.47 -4.04
C LYS A 103 5.40 -1.10 -4.42
N ILE A 104 6.05 -0.56 -5.44
CA ILE A 104 7.32 -1.08 -5.93
C ILE A 104 8.44 -0.52 -5.08
N ASP A 105 9.32 -1.39 -4.62
CA ASP A 105 10.53 -1.01 -3.91
C ASP A 105 11.41 -0.07 -4.76
N SER A 106 12.03 0.91 -4.09
CA SER A 106 12.79 1.95 -4.78
C SER A 106 14.06 1.44 -5.45
N ASP A 107 14.72 0.42 -4.89
CA ASP A 107 15.94 -0.16 -5.47
C ASP A 107 15.59 -1.12 -6.60
N PHE A 108 14.50 -1.89 -6.46
CA PHE A 108 13.94 -2.68 -7.56
C PHE A 108 13.57 -1.79 -8.76
N LEU A 109 12.91 -0.66 -8.52
CA LEU A 109 12.59 0.29 -9.56
C LEU A 109 13.84 0.83 -10.27
N LYS A 110 14.86 1.26 -9.52
CA LYS A 110 16.11 1.79 -10.10
C LYS A 110 16.77 0.76 -11.01
N LEU A 111 16.74 -0.52 -10.62
CA LEU A 111 17.35 -1.61 -11.37
C LEU A 111 16.60 -1.92 -12.67
N TYR A 112 15.26 -1.94 -12.64
CA TYR A 112 14.47 -2.48 -13.74
C TYR A 112 13.73 -1.44 -14.59
N SER A 113 13.46 -0.23 -14.12
CA SER A 113 12.62 0.78 -14.81
C SER A 113 13.04 1.09 -16.25
N HIS A 114 14.35 1.06 -16.54
CA HIS A 114 14.90 1.33 -17.88
C HIS A 114 15.18 0.06 -18.69
N SER A 115 14.94 -1.11 -18.11
CA SER A 115 15.17 -2.40 -18.75
C SER A 115 14.03 -2.77 -19.69
N ARG A 116 14.34 -3.61 -20.69
CA ARG A 116 13.31 -4.14 -21.62
C ARG A 116 12.28 -5.05 -20.93
N ILE A 117 12.56 -5.51 -19.70
CA ILE A 117 11.68 -6.38 -18.93
C ILE A 117 10.63 -5.59 -18.13
N TRP A 118 10.80 -4.28 -17.93
CA TRP A 118 9.87 -3.46 -17.15
C TRP A 118 8.39 -3.59 -17.59
N PRO A 119 8.06 -3.48 -18.90
CA PRO A 119 6.68 -3.64 -19.34
C PRO A 119 6.12 -5.05 -19.12
N VAL A 120 6.98 -6.06 -19.00
CA VAL A 120 6.58 -7.44 -18.68
C VAL A 120 6.28 -7.57 -17.19
N ILE A 121 7.09 -6.95 -16.34
CA ILE A 121 6.89 -6.91 -14.88
C ILE A 121 5.57 -6.22 -14.56
N THR A 122 5.37 -4.99 -15.03
CA THR A 122 4.14 -4.21 -14.77
C THR A 122 2.91 -4.93 -15.28
N LYS A 123 2.96 -5.47 -16.51
CA LYS A 123 1.86 -6.23 -17.08
C LYS A 123 1.52 -7.50 -16.29
N ASN A 124 2.50 -8.20 -15.72
CA ASN A 124 2.23 -9.40 -14.92
C ASN A 124 1.63 -9.03 -13.57
N ILE A 125 2.11 -7.97 -12.92
CA ILE A 125 1.53 -7.46 -11.67
C ILE A 125 0.06 -7.05 -11.89
N MET A 126 -0.22 -6.28 -12.95
CA MET A 126 -1.57 -5.81 -13.28
C MET A 126 -2.56 -6.91 -13.66
N ARG A 127 -2.14 -8.19 -13.79
CA ARG A 127 -3.07 -9.32 -13.92
C ARG A 127 -3.75 -9.67 -12.60
N TYR A 128 -3.14 -9.30 -11.48
CA TYR A 128 -3.57 -9.70 -10.15
C TYR A 128 -3.89 -8.51 -9.23
N CYS A 129 -3.32 -7.34 -9.53
CA CYS A 129 -3.54 -6.12 -8.77
C CYS A 129 -4.15 -5.02 -9.65
N GLN A 130 -4.96 -4.15 -9.04
CA GLN A 130 -5.62 -3.07 -9.75
C GLN A 130 -4.69 -1.88 -10.01
N PHE A 131 -3.71 -1.67 -9.11
CA PHE A 131 -2.86 -0.49 -9.15
C PHE A 131 -1.40 -0.85 -8.84
N ILE A 132 -0.49 -0.19 -9.55
CA ILE A 132 0.92 -0.12 -9.21
C ILE A 132 1.20 1.30 -8.68
N ILE A 133 1.83 1.35 -7.52
CA ILE A 133 2.34 2.55 -6.88
C ILE A 133 3.85 2.44 -6.87
N VAL A 134 4.55 3.57 -7.02
CA VAL A 134 6.01 3.59 -6.97
C VAL A 134 6.48 4.51 -5.86
N GLU A 135 7.41 4.01 -5.04
CA GLU A 135 8.02 4.77 -3.96
C GLU A 135 9.44 5.25 -4.30
N GLY A 136 9.91 6.23 -3.53
CA GLY A 136 11.32 6.64 -3.53
C GLY A 136 11.77 7.42 -4.77
N LEU A 137 10.83 8.01 -5.53
CA LEU A 137 11.18 8.92 -6.62
C LEU A 137 11.62 10.28 -6.08
N GLU A 138 12.86 10.64 -6.38
CA GLU A 138 13.47 11.91 -5.96
C GLU A 138 13.40 12.98 -7.04
N SER A 139 13.23 12.60 -8.32
CA SER A 139 13.18 13.55 -9.44
C SER A 139 11.96 13.38 -10.35
N THR A 140 11.50 14.51 -10.91
CA THR A 140 10.39 14.56 -11.86
C THR A 140 10.69 13.88 -13.20
N GLU A 141 11.96 13.71 -13.57
CA GLU A 141 12.37 12.95 -14.75
C GLU A 141 12.10 11.45 -14.59
N GLN A 142 12.36 10.90 -13.40
CA GLN A 142 12.02 9.51 -13.08
C GLN A 142 10.51 9.29 -13.12
N CYS A 143 9.72 10.27 -12.68
CA CYS A 143 8.26 10.18 -12.75
C CYS A 143 7.73 10.02 -14.19
N HIS A 144 8.36 10.67 -15.18
CA HIS A 144 7.90 10.63 -16.58
C HIS A 144 8.26 9.33 -17.32
N ALA A 145 9.31 8.62 -16.90
CA ALA A 145 9.76 7.39 -17.56
C ALA A 145 8.83 6.20 -17.30
N VAL A 146 8.06 6.21 -16.20
CA VAL A 146 7.38 5.01 -15.68
C VAL A 146 5.84 5.05 -15.85
N VAL A 147 5.32 6.03 -16.60
CA VAL A 147 3.94 6.52 -16.53
C VAL A 147 2.84 5.57 -17.04
N LYS A 148 3.15 4.57 -17.87
CA LYS A 148 2.07 3.88 -18.59
C LYS A 148 1.18 2.99 -17.70
N ASP A 149 1.77 2.32 -16.71
CA ASP A 149 1.06 1.34 -15.87
C ASP A 149 1.03 1.73 -14.39
N ILE A 150 1.52 2.93 -14.04
CA ILE A 150 1.57 3.43 -12.67
C ILE A 150 0.34 4.29 -12.39
N LYS A 151 -0.32 4.00 -11.26
CA LYS A 151 -1.46 4.76 -10.78
C LYS A 151 -1.06 5.95 -9.91
N ALA A 152 -0.04 5.78 -9.07
CA ALA A 152 0.40 6.81 -8.12
C ALA A 152 1.91 6.72 -7.84
N ILE A 153 2.46 7.82 -7.35
CA ILE A 153 3.88 7.95 -6.99
C ILE A 153 3.95 8.52 -5.59
N GLN A 154 4.90 8.03 -4.80
CA GLN A 154 5.27 8.53 -3.49
C GLN A 154 6.78 8.79 -3.44
N GLY A 155 7.22 9.85 -2.76
CA GLY A 155 8.65 10.19 -2.66
C GLY A 155 8.91 11.66 -2.42
N GLY A 156 10.19 12.04 -2.51
CA GLY A 156 10.69 13.38 -2.15
C GLY A 156 10.09 14.53 -2.97
N CYS A 157 9.47 14.24 -4.11
CA CYS A 157 8.71 15.22 -4.88
C CYS A 157 7.44 15.74 -4.17
N PHE A 158 6.95 15.02 -3.15
CA PHE A 158 5.74 15.36 -2.39
C PHE A 158 6.11 15.67 -0.95
N LYS A 159 5.83 16.89 -0.50
CA LYS A 159 6.10 17.29 0.89
C LYS A 159 5.11 16.60 1.83
N SER A 160 5.62 15.77 2.73
CA SER A 160 4.82 15.18 3.81
C SER A 160 4.25 16.26 4.73
N VAL A 161 3.05 16.00 5.25
CA VAL A 161 2.38 16.83 6.26
C VAL A 161 1.97 15.94 7.43
N LEU A 162 1.88 16.53 8.61
CA LEU A 162 1.31 15.85 9.76
C LEU A 162 -0.18 15.57 9.53
N LEU A 163 -0.69 14.43 10.01
CA LEU A 163 -2.09 14.03 9.81
C LEU A 163 -3.07 15.02 10.44
N GLU A 164 -2.69 15.65 11.56
CA GLU A 164 -3.48 16.71 12.20
C GLU A 164 -3.69 17.92 11.27
N ASN A 165 -2.76 18.12 10.33
CA ASN A 165 -2.74 19.20 9.36
C ASN A 165 -2.98 18.69 7.93
N ILE A 166 -3.66 17.56 7.75
CA ILE A 166 -3.90 16.93 6.44
C ILE A 166 -4.57 17.90 5.45
N GLU A 167 -5.32 18.88 5.93
CA GLU A 167 -5.95 19.93 5.12
C GLU A 167 -4.93 20.81 4.36
N SER A 168 -3.68 20.84 4.82
CA SER A 168 -2.56 21.52 4.16
C SER A 168 -1.94 20.73 2.99
N LEU A 169 -2.39 19.49 2.74
CA LEU A 169 -1.97 18.72 1.58
C LEU A 169 -2.21 19.52 0.29
N ASN A 170 -1.21 19.52 -0.59
CA ASN A 170 -1.32 20.17 -1.88
C ASN A 170 -2.29 19.39 -2.77
N LYS A 171 -3.50 19.93 -2.92
CA LYS A 171 -4.58 19.32 -3.70
C LYS A 171 -4.24 19.08 -5.18
N LYS A 172 -3.18 19.72 -5.72
CA LYS A 172 -2.72 19.44 -7.10
C LYS A 172 -2.20 18.02 -7.29
N PHE A 173 -1.85 17.32 -6.21
CA PHE A 173 -1.34 15.95 -6.26
C PHE A 173 -2.34 14.90 -5.77
N ILE A 174 -3.57 15.33 -5.47
CA ILE A 174 -4.67 14.45 -5.09
C ILE A 174 -5.50 14.22 -6.37
N LEU A 175 -5.42 13.01 -6.93
CA LEU A 175 -6.10 12.60 -8.16
C LEU A 175 -7.56 12.22 -7.91
#